data_AF-A0A8F6YEG2-F1
#
_entry.id   AF-A0A8F6YEG2-F1
#
_cell.length_a   1.000
_cell.length_b   1.000
_cell.length_c   1.000
_cell.angle_alpha   90.00
_cell.angle_beta   90.00
_cell.angle_gamma   90.00
#
_symmetry.space_group_name_H-M   'P 1'
#
loop_
_entity.id
_entity.type
_entity.pdbx_description
1 polymer ?
#
loop_
_entity_poly.entity_id
_entity_poly.type
_entity_poly.pdbx_seq_one_letter_code
_entity_poly.pdbx_strand_id
1 'polypeptide(L)'
;MPLPSAILPICLISVLALHAGGALAQENDAAQVAADEAIAALLALRAPSEEEQAEARAGAVEDAMGAFEALAAESAERVEAERAAAEAEAAAARAEAVSAATTAFEALAAESEARRIAEAEAAAEAERAAAVEAAATAFETLAAESEARRIAEAEAAAEAERAAAVEAAATAFEALAAESEARRIAEAEAAASAARAAAVEEAASAFEVLAAESAARAAAEAAAAAAAQAALTECVETAGPPSAENYETEEDQRAALDALRRALPACRAAAQALPEEGAPLFHLATAAQASGRHRRAVPLYESAAEAGVAAAMTRLGDYHNFGLRPVREDPEQAVAYYRQAADLGDPAGLATLAFMYRLGRGVEADAGEMLRLIEQAADAGYPFAQRNLAQTYLRGEGVPGRSDDALGIPNPPRAVPLLVTLASDGDVEAMQQLIALYSDGADGVPASDFLRGGWVEELAATGDPAGIAARGFLYEQGIGRAADPERAAADYIAALETGEVDITELRGTINGQTPPWERETAMAFQTILAERGLYTMRIDGDIGPGTRRAARALSE
;
A
#
# COMPACT_ATOMS: atom_id res chain seq x y z
N MET A 1 -26.99 -59.67 -130.70
CA MET A 1 -28.01 -60.74 -130.53
C MET A 1 -28.98 -60.32 -129.42
N PRO A 2 -30.14 -60.99 -129.21
CA PRO A 2 -31.37 -60.35 -128.69
C PRO A 2 -31.30 -60.02 -127.18
N LEU A 3 -32.11 -59.14 -126.57
CA LEU A 3 -33.59 -59.00 -126.57
C LEU A 3 -34.33 -60.25 -126.02
N PRO A 4 -35.56 -60.14 -125.46
CA PRO A 4 -36.35 -58.94 -125.17
C PRO A 4 -36.86 -58.81 -123.71
N SER A 5 -37.34 -57.62 -123.37
CA SER A 5 -38.50 -57.45 -122.48
C SER A 5 -39.58 -56.72 -123.28
N ALA A 6 -40.71 -57.39 -123.55
CA ALA A 6 -41.78 -56.94 -124.45
C ALA A 6 -41.36 -56.63 -125.92
N ILE A 7 -42.34 -56.33 -126.77
CA ILE A 7 -42.16 -56.10 -128.23
C ILE A 7 -42.98 -54.88 -128.67
N LEU A 8 -42.29 -53.88 -129.26
CA LEU A 8 -42.81 -52.79 -130.14
C LEU A 8 -43.85 -51.80 -129.53
N PRO A 9 -44.16 -50.66 -130.20
CA PRO A 9 -43.35 -49.79 -131.07
C PRO A 9 -43.51 -48.28 -130.73
N ILE A 10 -43.09 -47.37 -131.64
CA ILE A 10 -43.46 -45.93 -131.74
C ILE A 10 -42.91 -45.04 -130.59
N CYS A 11 -41.87 -44.23 -130.83
CA CYS A 11 -41.92 -42.78 -131.20
C CYS A 11 -42.49 -41.89 -130.07
N LEU A 12 -41.93 -40.72 -129.70
CA LEU A 12 -41.52 -39.56 -130.51
C LEU A 12 -42.75 -38.93 -131.23
N ILE A 13 -42.84 -37.58 -131.25
CA ILE A 13 -44.09 -36.76 -131.39
C ILE A 13 -44.73 -36.59 -129.99
N SER A 14 -44.66 -35.45 -129.27
CA SER A 14 -45.03 -34.04 -129.55
C SER A 14 -46.50 -33.69 -129.22
N VAL A 15 -46.79 -32.38 -129.12
CA VAL A 15 -48.13 -31.71 -129.03
C VAL A 15 -48.69 -31.49 -127.62
N LEU A 16 -49.50 -30.43 -127.49
CA LEU A 16 -49.98 -29.78 -126.27
C LEU A 16 -51.29 -30.38 -125.70
N ALA A 17 -51.45 -30.28 -124.38
CA ALA A 17 -52.70 -29.89 -123.69
C ALA A 17 -52.31 -29.28 -122.32
N LEU A 18 -52.92 -28.22 -121.78
CA LEU A 18 -54.30 -28.11 -121.24
C LEU A 18 -54.61 -29.23 -120.24
N HIS A 19 -54.87 -28.93 -118.96
CA HIS A 19 -56.19 -28.53 -118.41
C HIS A 19 -57.31 -29.53 -118.73
N ALA A 20 -57.92 -30.05 -117.66
CA ALA A 20 -58.92 -31.13 -117.63
C ALA A 20 -58.36 -32.52 -118.03
N GLY A 21 -59.10 -33.56 -117.64
CA GLY A 21 -58.80 -34.97 -117.95
C GLY A 21 -59.77 -35.55 -118.99
N GLY A 22 -59.64 -36.85 -119.20
CA GLY A 22 -60.33 -37.60 -120.26
C GLY A 22 -59.33 -38.18 -121.26
N ALA A 23 -59.57 -39.32 -121.90
CA ALA A 23 -60.69 -40.24 -121.72
C ALA A 23 -60.28 -41.67 -122.12
N LEU A 24 -61.02 -42.67 -121.63
CA LEU A 24 -61.24 -43.90 -122.38
C LEU A 24 -62.68 -43.87 -122.87
N ALA A 25 -62.88 -44.13 -124.16
CA ALA A 25 -64.20 -44.16 -124.78
C ALA A 25 -64.65 -45.61 -124.97
N GLN A 26 -65.71 -45.98 -124.27
CA GLN A 26 -66.89 -46.52 -124.95
C GLN A 26 -67.97 -45.44 -124.74
N GLU A 27 -68.37 -44.72 -125.77
CA GLU A 27 -69.32 -45.21 -126.78
C GLU A 27 -70.54 -45.79 -126.06
N ASN A 28 -71.37 -44.92 -125.47
CA ASN A 28 -72.47 -44.18 -126.10
C ASN A 28 -73.79 -44.99 -126.06
N ASP A 29 -74.93 -44.30 -126.18
CA ASP A 29 -76.31 -44.85 -126.21
C ASP A 29 -76.82 -45.59 -124.96
N ALA A 30 -75.96 -45.94 -123.99
CA ALA A 30 -76.37 -46.28 -122.62
C ALA A 30 -76.73 -45.05 -121.76
N ALA A 31 -76.83 -43.86 -122.37
CA ALA A 31 -76.96 -42.54 -121.72
C ALA A 31 -78.28 -42.29 -120.97
N GLN A 32 -79.17 -43.28 -120.88
CA GLN A 32 -80.61 -43.05 -120.73
C GLN A 32 -81.32 -44.08 -119.82
N VAL A 33 -80.60 -44.89 -119.01
CA VAL A 33 -81.22 -45.97 -118.20
C VAL A 33 -80.74 -46.03 -116.74
N ALA A 34 -79.43 -45.94 -116.45
CA ALA A 34 -78.97 -45.89 -115.05
C ALA A 34 -79.38 -44.57 -114.33
N ALA A 35 -79.77 -43.56 -115.11
CA ALA A 35 -80.40 -42.33 -114.62
C ALA A 35 -81.88 -42.52 -114.21
N ASP A 36 -82.47 -43.71 -114.41
CA ASP A 36 -83.81 -44.08 -113.95
C ASP A 36 -83.79 -44.92 -112.65
N GLU A 37 -82.63 -45.10 -111.99
CA GLU A 37 -82.53 -45.82 -110.72
C GLU A 37 -81.58 -45.14 -109.69
N ALA A 38 -81.64 -43.84 -109.35
CA ALA A 38 -82.73 -42.87 -109.32
C ALA A 38 -84.04 -43.29 -108.62
N ILE A 39 -84.11 -44.49 -108.02
CA ILE A 39 -85.25 -44.95 -107.21
C ILE A 39 -84.79 -45.46 -105.83
N ALA A 40 -83.91 -44.69 -105.16
CA ALA A 40 -83.93 -44.53 -103.70
C ALA A 40 -82.97 -43.39 -103.24
N ALA A 41 -83.32 -42.10 -103.23
CA ALA A 41 -84.62 -41.41 -103.39
C ALA A 41 -85.74 -41.83 -102.40
N LEU A 42 -85.48 -42.81 -101.55
CA LEU A 42 -86.34 -43.32 -100.49
C LEU A 42 -85.43 -43.79 -99.36
N LEU A 43 -85.41 -43.17 -98.19
CA LEU A 43 -85.91 -41.86 -97.75
C LEU A 43 -85.28 -41.67 -96.35
N ALA A 44 -85.45 -40.49 -95.75
CA ALA A 44 -85.60 -40.33 -94.29
C ALA A 44 -84.74 -41.20 -93.32
N LEU A 45 -83.87 -40.65 -92.49
CA LEU A 45 -83.61 -39.25 -92.20
C LEU A 45 -82.11 -39.09 -92.18
N ARG A 46 -81.65 -38.61 -93.35
CA ARG A 46 -80.37 -38.00 -93.55
C ARG A 46 -79.17 -39.24 -93.77
N ALA A 47 -78.93 -40.25 -94.96
CA ALA A 47 -77.95 -41.60 -95.60
C ALA A 47 -77.81 -42.63 -97.18
N PRO A 48 -76.88 -43.75 -97.77
CA PRO A 48 -76.53 -44.69 -99.25
C PRO A 48 -75.74 -46.31 -99.81
N SER A 49 -75.51 -47.11 -101.13
CA SER A 49 -74.60 -48.53 -101.83
C SER A 49 -74.59 -49.44 -103.46
N GLU A 50 -74.01 -50.59 -104.36
CA GLU A 50 -72.86 -51.81 -104.99
C GLU A 50 -72.82 -53.06 -106.42
N GLU A 51 -71.81 -54.05 -107.11
CA GLU A 51 -71.60 -55.07 -108.57
C GLU A 51 -70.66 -56.60 -109.16
N GLU A 52 -70.51 -57.47 -110.47
CA GLU A 52 -69.60 -58.88 -111.14
C GLU A 52 -69.41 -59.82 -112.77
N GLN A 53 -68.65 -61.08 -113.32
CA GLN A 53 -68.06 -61.90 -114.80
C GLN A 53 -67.72 -63.62 -115.50
N ALA A 54 -67.12 -64.25 -116.81
CA ALA A 54 -66.73 -65.83 -117.55
C ALA A 54 -65.91 -66.54 -119.10
N GLU A 55 -65.55 -67.94 -119.69
CA GLU A 55 -64.75 -68.72 -121.11
C GLU A 55 -64.48 -70.43 -121.83
N ALA A 56 -63.94 -71.08 -123.15
CA ALA A 56 -63.46 -72.65 -123.86
C ALA A 56 -62.90 -73.35 -125.51
N ARG A 57 -62.32 -74.69 -126.09
CA ARG A 57 -61.69 -75.36 -127.65
C ARG A 57 -61.12 -76.92 -128.61
N ALA A 58 -60.83 -77.90 -129.81
CA ALA A 58 -59.91 -79.28 -130.49
C ALA A 58 -59.90 -80.39 -132.03
N GLY A 59 -58.93 -81.36 -132.78
CA GLY A 59 -58.90 -82.71 -133.97
C GLY A 59 -57.88 -83.47 -135.36
N ALA A 60 -57.68 -84.85 -136.08
CA ALA A 60 -56.93 -85.59 -137.54
C ALA A 60 -56.52 -87.30 -138.25
N VAL A 61 -56.14 -87.96 -139.63
CA VAL A 61 -55.51 -89.50 -140.36
C VAL A 61 -55.26 -90.30 -142.04
N GLU A 62 -54.49 -91.54 -142.65
CA GLU A 62 -54.47 -92.75 -144.01
C GLU A 62 -53.32 -93.66 -145.21
N ASP A 63 -53.41 -94.96 -146.08
CA ASP A 63 -52.91 -95.91 -147.57
C ASP A 63 -51.75 -97.19 -148.34
N ALA A 64 -51.78 -98.21 -149.53
CA ALA A 64 -50.73 -99.28 -150.53
C ALA A 64 -50.84 -100.68 -151.81
N MET A 65 -49.92 -101.42 -152.85
CA MET A 65 -49.90 -102.82 -153.98
C MET A 65 -48.76 -103.74 -155.18
N GLY A 66 -48.81 -104.96 -156.16
CA GLY A 66 -47.82 -105.87 -157.37
C GLY A 66 -47.87 -107.40 -158.47
N ALA A 67 -47.02 -108.09 -159.59
CA ALA A 67 -47.00 -109.53 -160.67
C ALA A 67 -45.90 -110.40 -161.96
N PHE A 68 -46.01 -111.66 -162.87
CA PHE A 68 -45.31 -112.69 -164.15
C PHE A 68 -44.38 -114.13 -164.17
N GLU A 69 -44.40 -115.19 -165.12
CA GLU A 69 -43.60 -116.56 -165.14
C GLU A 69 -42.38 -116.85 -166.12
N ALA A 70 -42.24 -116.35 -167.36
CA ALA A 70 -41.06 -116.68 -168.24
C ALA A 70 -39.82 -115.80 -167.97
N LEU A 71 -39.54 -115.55 -166.70
CA LEU A 71 -38.45 -114.70 -166.17
C LEU A 71 -37.61 -115.44 -165.10
N ALA A 72 -37.48 -116.77 -165.11
CA ALA A 72 -37.23 -117.58 -166.31
C ALA A 72 -35.71 -117.72 -166.54
N ALA A 73 -34.99 -118.15 -165.51
CA ALA A 73 -33.56 -118.45 -165.47
C ALA A 73 -32.57 -117.28 -165.68
N GLU A 74 -32.85 -116.27 -166.51
CA GLU A 74 -31.93 -115.12 -166.71
C GLU A 74 -31.71 -114.28 -165.44
N SER A 75 -32.71 -114.25 -164.54
CA SER A 75 -32.62 -113.53 -163.26
C SER A 75 -31.79 -114.25 -162.18
N ALA A 76 -31.60 -115.57 -162.28
CA ALA A 76 -31.03 -116.38 -161.20
C ALA A 76 -29.54 -116.07 -160.98
N GLU A 77 -28.73 -116.14 -162.05
CA GLU A 77 -27.27 -115.95 -162.00
C GLU A 77 -26.88 -114.49 -161.72
N ARG A 78 -27.73 -113.54 -162.12
CA ARG A 78 -27.48 -112.09 -161.97
C ARG A 78 -27.76 -111.57 -160.55
N VAL A 79 -28.80 -112.08 -159.87
CA VAL A 79 -29.22 -111.58 -158.55
C VAL A 79 -28.24 -111.97 -157.43
N GLU A 80 -27.60 -113.14 -157.49
CA GLU A 80 -26.57 -113.52 -156.50
C GLU A 80 -25.31 -112.63 -156.60
N ALA A 81 -24.96 -112.17 -157.81
CA ALA A 81 -23.85 -111.24 -158.02
C ALA A 81 -24.12 -109.84 -157.46
N GLU A 82 -25.32 -109.28 -157.69
CA GLU A 82 -25.71 -107.96 -157.17
C GLU A 82 -25.83 -107.95 -155.63
N ARG A 83 -26.29 -109.07 -155.03
CA ARG A 83 -26.43 -109.20 -153.57
C ARG A 83 -25.09 -109.14 -152.82
N ALA A 84 -24.05 -109.78 -153.35
CA ALA A 84 -22.73 -109.83 -152.71
C ALA A 84 -22.03 -108.45 -152.62
N ALA A 85 -22.38 -107.50 -153.50
CA ALA A 85 -21.81 -106.15 -153.49
C ALA A 85 -22.45 -105.25 -152.41
N ALA A 86 -23.77 -105.26 -152.30
CA ALA A 86 -24.51 -104.33 -151.44
C ALA A 86 -24.31 -104.58 -149.93
N GLU A 87 -24.18 -105.86 -149.51
CA GLU A 87 -24.01 -106.22 -148.10
C GLU A 87 -22.64 -105.76 -147.54
N ALA A 88 -21.63 -105.50 -148.40
CA ALA A 88 -20.32 -104.98 -148.00
C ALA A 88 -20.32 -103.45 -147.78
N GLU A 89 -21.03 -102.68 -148.60
CA GLU A 89 -21.04 -101.20 -148.54
C GLU A 89 -21.84 -100.70 -147.32
N ALA A 90 -23.00 -101.31 -147.04
CA ALA A 90 -23.86 -100.94 -145.93
C ALA A 90 -23.23 -101.18 -144.53
N ALA A 91 -22.24 -102.07 -144.44
CA ALA A 91 -21.52 -102.35 -143.20
C ALA A 91 -20.58 -101.21 -142.79
N ALA A 92 -19.90 -100.57 -143.76
CA ALA A 92 -18.96 -99.47 -143.50
C ALA A 92 -19.67 -98.23 -142.93
N ALA A 93 -20.79 -97.82 -143.55
CA ALA A 93 -21.54 -96.62 -143.16
C ALA A 93 -22.06 -96.64 -141.72
N ARG A 94 -22.26 -97.81 -141.11
CA ARG A 94 -22.73 -97.95 -139.73
C ARG A 94 -21.65 -97.71 -138.67
N ALA A 95 -20.37 -97.80 -139.00
CA ALA A 95 -19.29 -97.59 -138.04
C ALA A 95 -19.01 -96.09 -137.79
N GLU A 96 -19.01 -95.28 -138.85
CA GLU A 96 -18.59 -93.87 -138.80
C GLU A 96 -19.61 -92.97 -138.08
N ALA A 97 -20.91 -93.18 -138.32
CA ALA A 97 -21.98 -92.40 -137.73
C ALA A 97 -22.06 -92.47 -136.19
N VAL A 98 -21.70 -93.62 -135.61
CA VAL A 98 -21.72 -93.83 -134.14
C VAL A 98 -20.54 -93.10 -133.47
N SER A 99 -19.40 -93.01 -134.15
CA SER A 99 -18.23 -92.27 -133.67
C SER A 99 -18.55 -90.78 -133.54
N ALA A 100 -19.05 -90.16 -134.62
CA ALA A 100 -19.33 -88.73 -134.69
C ALA A 100 -20.39 -88.25 -133.68
N ALA A 101 -21.40 -89.06 -133.39
CA ALA A 101 -22.46 -88.72 -132.44
C ALA A 101 -21.97 -88.65 -130.98
N THR A 102 -20.95 -89.43 -130.62
CA THR A 102 -20.47 -89.53 -129.23
C THR A 102 -19.67 -88.30 -128.82
N THR A 103 -18.73 -87.87 -129.68
CA THR A 103 -17.82 -86.74 -129.40
C THR A 103 -18.54 -85.39 -129.28
N ALA A 104 -19.70 -85.24 -129.94
CA ALA A 104 -20.47 -84.00 -129.91
C ALA A 104 -21.18 -83.73 -128.57
N PHE A 105 -21.49 -84.78 -127.80
CA PHE A 105 -22.29 -84.63 -126.57
C PHE A 105 -21.44 -84.22 -125.36
N GLU A 106 -20.19 -84.69 -125.28
CA GLU A 106 -19.28 -84.39 -124.16
C GLU A 106 -18.81 -82.92 -124.17
N ALA A 107 -18.64 -82.32 -125.35
CA ALA A 107 -18.23 -80.92 -125.49
C ALA A 107 -19.27 -79.93 -124.93
N LEU A 108 -20.55 -80.17 -125.16
CA LEU A 108 -21.65 -79.26 -124.76
C LEU A 108 -21.91 -79.22 -123.25
N ALA A 109 -21.55 -80.28 -122.51
CA ALA A 109 -21.73 -80.30 -121.06
C ALA A 109 -20.77 -79.32 -120.36
N ALA A 110 -19.48 -79.34 -120.74
CA ALA A 110 -18.42 -78.59 -120.05
C ALA A 110 -18.58 -77.06 -120.12
N GLU A 111 -19.08 -76.54 -121.24
CA GLU A 111 -19.27 -75.08 -121.43
C GLU A 111 -20.37 -74.50 -120.52
N SER A 112 -21.35 -75.32 -120.12
CA SER A 112 -22.46 -74.90 -119.26
C SER A 112 -22.09 -74.73 -117.78
N GLU A 113 -21.07 -75.45 -117.31
CA GLU A 113 -20.62 -75.42 -115.90
C GLU A 113 -19.85 -74.14 -115.59
N ALA A 114 -18.87 -73.81 -116.45
CA ALA A 114 -17.95 -72.69 -116.26
C ALA A 114 -18.66 -71.34 -116.15
N ARG A 115 -19.74 -71.14 -116.91
CA ARG A 115 -20.48 -69.87 -116.94
C ARG A 115 -21.19 -69.54 -115.61
N ARG A 116 -21.72 -70.55 -114.90
CA ARG A 116 -22.42 -70.34 -113.61
C ARG A 116 -21.49 -69.86 -112.49
N ILE A 117 -20.21 -70.20 -112.58
CA ILE A 117 -19.21 -69.84 -111.55
C ILE A 117 -18.86 -68.35 -111.68
N ALA A 118 -18.50 -67.90 -112.88
CA ALA A 118 -18.11 -66.51 -113.15
C ALA A 118 -19.22 -65.48 -112.85
N GLU A 119 -20.49 -65.82 -113.13
CA GLU A 119 -21.63 -64.94 -112.83
C GLU A 119 -21.91 -64.81 -111.31
N ALA A 120 -21.44 -65.76 -110.48
CA ALA A 120 -21.61 -65.72 -109.02
C ALA A 120 -20.50 -64.95 -108.28
N GLU A 121 -19.25 -65.07 -108.72
CA GLU A 121 -18.10 -64.42 -108.05
C GLU A 121 -18.16 -62.89 -108.16
N ALA A 122 -18.56 -62.36 -109.32
CA ALA A 122 -18.68 -60.92 -109.56
C ALA A 122 -19.70 -60.21 -108.64
N ALA A 123 -20.75 -60.92 -108.19
CA ALA A 123 -21.74 -60.36 -107.27
C ALA A 123 -21.19 -60.20 -105.84
N ALA A 124 -20.38 -61.17 -105.37
CA ALA A 124 -19.85 -61.19 -104.02
C ALA A 124 -18.71 -60.16 -103.79
N GLU A 125 -18.03 -59.73 -104.85
CA GLU A 125 -16.94 -58.75 -104.76
C GLU A 125 -17.48 -57.32 -104.59
N ALA A 126 -18.59 -56.98 -105.26
CA ALA A 126 -19.24 -55.68 -105.15
C ALA A 126 -19.79 -55.39 -103.73
N GLU A 127 -20.40 -56.39 -103.07
CA GLU A 127 -20.94 -56.25 -101.72
C GLU A 127 -19.83 -56.05 -100.66
N ARG A 128 -18.69 -56.70 -100.84
CA ARG A 128 -17.52 -56.54 -99.96
C ARG A 128 -16.90 -55.15 -100.01
N ALA A 129 -16.87 -54.51 -101.17
CA ALA A 129 -16.31 -53.16 -101.30
C ALA A 129 -17.07 -52.14 -100.43
N ALA A 130 -18.40 -52.15 -100.50
CA ALA A 130 -19.27 -51.25 -99.72
C ALA A 130 -19.14 -51.44 -98.20
N ALA A 131 -18.94 -52.69 -97.74
CA ALA A 131 -18.79 -53.00 -96.32
C ALA A 131 -17.48 -52.45 -95.71
N VAL A 132 -16.40 -52.37 -96.48
CA VAL A 132 -15.10 -51.89 -95.99
C VAL A 132 -15.09 -50.37 -95.80
N GLU A 133 -15.70 -49.60 -96.70
CA GLU A 133 -15.76 -48.14 -96.62
C GLU A 133 -16.57 -47.66 -95.40
N ALA A 134 -17.71 -48.31 -95.13
CA ALA A 134 -18.53 -48.04 -93.95
C ALA A 134 -17.81 -48.36 -92.63
N ALA A 135 -16.98 -49.42 -92.61
CA ALA A 135 -16.21 -49.82 -91.43
C ALA A 135 -15.07 -48.85 -91.10
N ALA A 136 -14.41 -48.28 -92.13
CA ALA A 136 -13.33 -47.32 -91.94
C ALA A 136 -13.81 -46.04 -91.23
N THR A 137 -14.91 -45.46 -91.71
CA THR A 137 -15.46 -44.20 -91.18
C THR A 137 -15.83 -44.29 -89.70
N ALA A 138 -16.38 -45.43 -89.26
CA ALA A 138 -16.78 -45.64 -87.86
C ALA A 138 -15.58 -45.76 -86.89
N PHE A 139 -14.45 -46.29 -87.37
CA PHE A 139 -13.27 -46.50 -86.54
C PHE A 139 -12.56 -45.17 -86.20
N GLU A 140 -12.49 -44.23 -87.14
CA GLU A 140 -11.86 -42.92 -86.94
C GLU A 140 -12.60 -42.08 -85.88
N THR A 141 -13.94 -42.10 -85.88
CA THR A 141 -14.74 -41.42 -84.84
C THR A 141 -14.49 -41.97 -83.43
N LEU A 142 -14.51 -43.29 -83.25
CA LEU A 142 -14.32 -43.91 -81.93
C LEU A 142 -12.89 -43.72 -81.39
N ALA A 143 -11.88 -43.70 -82.28
CA ALA A 143 -10.51 -43.40 -81.89
C ALA A 143 -10.39 -41.99 -81.30
N ALA A 144 -10.94 -40.98 -81.97
CA ALA A 144 -10.87 -39.58 -81.54
C ALA A 144 -11.56 -39.33 -80.18
N GLU A 145 -12.75 -39.89 -79.96
CA GLU A 145 -13.47 -39.78 -78.68
C GLU A 145 -12.69 -40.44 -77.53
N SER A 146 -12.00 -41.56 -77.78
CA SER A 146 -11.20 -42.27 -76.78
C SER A 146 -9.91 -41.54 -76.39
N GLU A 147 -9.35 -40.73 -77.27
CA GLU A 147 -8.13 -39.93 -77.03
C GLU A 147 -8.49 -38.70 -76.17
N ALA A 148 -9.51 -37.94 -76.59
CA ALA A 148 -9.97 -36.74 -75.89
C ALA A 148 -10.37 -37.03 -74.43
N ARG A 149 -11.06 -38.17 -74.18
CA ARG A 149 -11.46 -38.57 -72.83
C ARG A 149 -10.27 -38.87 -71.92
N ARG A 150 -9.25 -39.57 -72.41
CA ARG A 150 -8.04 -39.89 -71.61
C ARG A 150 -7.26 -38.63 -71.22
N ILE A 151 -7.20 -37.64 -72.10
CA ILE A 151 -6.56 -36.35 -71.82
C ILE A 151 -7.32 -35.62 -70.71
N ALA A 152 -8.64 -35.47 -70.83
CA ALA A 152 -9.46 -34.80 -69.82
C ALA A 152 -9.42 -35.49 -68.44
N GLU A 153 -9.44 -36.83 -68.38
CA GLU A 153 -9.33 -37.58 -67.12
C GLU A 153 -7.94 -37.43 -66.47
N ALA A 154 -6.87 -37.31 -67.27
CA ALA A 154 -5.51 -37.07 -66.76
C ALA A 154 -5.28 -35.62 -66.31
N GLU A 155 -5.81 -34.63 -67.04
CA GLU A 155 -5.73 -33.22 -66.67
C GLU A 155 -6.49 -32.93 -65.37
N ALA A 156 -7.69 -33.49 -65.21
CA ALA A 156 -8.47 -33.38 -63.97
C ALA A 156 -7.75 -34.01 -62.75
N ALA A 157 -7.06 -35.15 -62.95
CA ALA A 157 -6.27 -35.78 -61.89
C ALA A 157 -5.06 -34.91 -61.49
N ALA A 158 -4.35 -34.34 -62.46
CA ALA A 158 -3.21 -33.45 -62.21
C ALA A 158 -3.62 -32.10 -61.58
N GLU A 159 -4.82 -31.60 -61.91
CA GLU A 159 -5.39 -30.39 -61.26
C GLU A 159 -5.80 -30.68 -59.82
N ALA A 160 -6.41 -31.84 -59.54
CA ALA A 160 -6.75 -32.27 -58.18
C ALA A 160 -5.50 -32.48 -57.29
N GLU A 161 -4.43 -33.08 -57.82
CA GLU A 161 -3.16 -33.23 -57.09
C GLU A 161 -2.51 -31.88 -56.78
N ARG A 162 -2.54 -30.93 -57.74
CA ARG A 162 -2.07 -29.55 -57.51
C ARG A 162 -2.91 -28.80 -56.48
N ALA A 163 -4.23 -28.95 -56.50
CA ALA A 163 -5.11 -28.33 -55.52
C ALA A 163 -4.81 -28.84 -54.09
N ALA A 164 -4.69 -30.17 -53.93
CA ALA A 164 -4.32 -30.78 -52.64
C ALA A 164 -2.92 -30.35 -52.17
N ALA A 165 -1.94 -30.21 -53.07
CA ALA A 165 -0.62 -29.71 -52.73
C ALA A 165 -0.63 -28.23 -52.28
N VAL A 166 -1.48 -27.39 -52.87
CA VAL A 166 -1.66 -25.99 -52.45
C VAL A 166 -2.37 -25.89 -51.09
N GLU A 167 -3.39 -26.71 -50.84
CA GLU A 167 -4.10 -26.77 -49.54
C GLU A 167 -3.17 -27.28 -48.41
N ALA A 168 -2.35 -28.28 -48.68
CA ALA A 168 -1.32 -28.77 -47.76
C ALA A 168 -0.23 -27.72 -47.50
N ALA A 169 0.17 -26.94 -48.51
CA ALA A 169 1.12 -25.85 -48.34
C ALA A 169 0.53 -24.67 -47.54
N ALA A 170 -0.75 -24.34 -47.75
CA ALA A 170 -1.46 -23.30 -47.00
C ALA A 170 -1.59 -23.65 -45.51
N THR A 171 -2.08 -24.86 -45.20
CA THR A 171 -2.19 -25.33 -43.80
C THR A 171 -0.83 -25.47 -43.10
N ALA A 172 0.22 -25.89 -43.81
CA ALA A 172 1.59 -25.87 -43.29
C ALA A 172 2.11 -24.45 -43.00
N PHE A 173 1.78 -23.47 -43.86
CA PHE A 173 2.14 -22.07 -43.65
C PHE A 173 1.38 -21.44 -42.48
N GLU A 174 0.08 -21.73 -42.33
CA GLU A 174 -0.73 -21.31 -41.18
C GLU A 174 -0.22 -21.92 -39.88
N ALA A 175 0.16 -23.20 -39.87
CA ALA A 175 0.76 -23.86 -38.71
C ALA A 175 2.10 -23.22 -38.31
N LEU A 176 3.00 -22.96 -39.27
CA LEU A 176 4.27 -22.27 -39.02
C LEU A 176 4.07 -20.82 -38.56
N ALA A 177 3.07 -20.11 -39.11
CA ALA A 177 2.70 -18.78 -38.65
C ALA A 177 2.21 -18.82 -37.19
N ALA A 178 1.31 -19.75 -36.85
CA ALA A 178 0.79 -19.92 -35.49
C ALA A 178 1.87 -20.35 -34.48
N GLU A 179 2.79 -21.23 -34.87
CA GLU A 179 3.95 -21.60 -34.04
C GLU A 179 4.88 -20.40 -33.82
N SER A 180 5.14 -19.60 -34.86
CA SER A 180 5.93 -18.37 -34.73
C SER A 180 5.24 -17.33 -33.85
N GLU A 181 3.91 -17.21 -33.91
CA GLU A 181 3.12 -16.29 -33.08
C GLU A 181 3.14 -16.72 -31.61
N ALA A 182 2.85 -18.00 -31.34
CA ALA A 182 2.91 -18.58 -30.01
C ALA A 182 4.32 -18.45 -29.39
N ARG A 183 5.37 -18.62 -30.21
CA ARG A 183 6.75 -18.39 -29.80
C ARG A 183 7.02 -16.91 -29.47
N ARG A 184 6.59 -15.96 -30.31
CA ARG A 184 6.74 -14.52 -30.00
C ARG A 184 5.98 -14.11 -28.74
N ILE A 185 4.80 -14.69 -28.51
CA ILE A 185 4.04 -14.48 -27.27
C ILE A 185 4.81 -15.03 -26.07
N ALA A 186 5.29 -16.27 -26.13
CA ALA A 186 6.06 -16.87 -25.03
C ALA A 186 7.39 -16.13 -24.74
N GLU A 187 8.10 -15.68 -25.77
CA GLU A 187 9.32 -14.86 -25.62
C GLU A 187 8.99 -13.47 -25.01
N ALA A 188 7.86 -12.86 -25.38
CA ALA A 188 7.39 -11.60 -24.80
C ALA A 188 6.90 -11.74 -23.35
N GLU A 189 6.20 -12.84 -23.02
CA GLU A 189 5.76 -13.15 -21.66
C GLU A 189 6.95 -13.46 -20.75
N ALA A 190 7.96 -14.19 -21.23
CA ALA A 190 9.20 -14.42 -20.52
C ALA A 190 9.97 -13.11 -20.27
N ALA A 191 10.08 -12.22 -21.27
CA ALA A 191 10.69 -10.91 -21.11
C ALA A 191 9.91 -10.01 -20.13
N ALA A 192 8.58 -10.02 -20.18
CA ALA A 192 7.73 -9.27 -19.25
C ALA A 192 7.81 -9.84 -17.82
N SER A 193 7.96 -11.16 -17.66
CA SER A 193 8.18 -11.82 -16.37
C SER A 193 9.54 -11.43 -15.78
N ALA A 194 10.61 -11.47 -16.58
CA ALA A 194 11.94 -11.03 -16.16
C ALA A 194 11.98 -9.53 -15.78
N ALA A 195 11.31 -8.67 -16.56
CA ALA A 195 11.19 -7.24 -16.24
C ALA A 195 10.42 -6.98 -14.93
N ARG A 196 9.36 -7.76 -14.65
CA ARG A 196 8.65 -7.72 -13.37
C ARG A 196 9.51 -8.19 -12.20
N ALA A 197 10.30 -9.25 -12.39
CA ALA A 197 11.21 -9.74 -11.36
C ALA A 197 12.28 -8.70 -11.01
N ALA A 198 12.93 -8.10 -12.02
CA ALA A 198 13.91 -7.02 -11.81
C ALA A 198 13.30 -5.80 -11.12
N ALA A 199 12.09 -5.38 -11.51
CA ALA A 199 11.39 -4.27 -10.86
C ALA A 199 10.99 -4.58 -9.40
N VAL A 200 10.75 -5.84 -9.05
CA VAL A 200 10.52 -6.27 -7.65
C VAL A 200 11.82 -6.26 -6.85
N GLU A 201 12.95 -6.66 -7.44
CA GLU A 201 14.28 -6.61 -6.80
C GLU A 201 14.76 -5.17 -6.57
N GLU A 202 14.54 -4.28 -7.55
CA GLU A 202 14.78 -2.84 -7.43
C GLU A 202 13.88 -2.19 -6.37
N ALA A 203 12.58 -2.53 -6.35
CA ALA A 203 11.64 -2.02 -5.34
C ALA A 203 11.96 -2.54 -3.92
N ALA A 204 12.41 -3.80 -3.79
CA ALA A 204 12.87 -4.35 -2.51
C ALA A 204 14.12 -3.63 -2.01
N SER A 205 15.10 -3.40 -2.89
CA SER A 205 16.32 -2.64 -2.58
C SER A 205 16.00 -1.20 -2.15
N ALA A 206 15.07 -0.54 -2.83
CA ALA A 206 14.61 0.80 -2.46
C ALA A 206 13.86 0.80 -1.11
N PHE A 207 13.09 -0.25 -0.82
CA PHE A 207 12.41 -0.40 0.47
C PHE A 207 13.41 -0.63 1.62
N GLU A 208 14.48 -1.40 1.43
CA GLU A 208 15.54 -1.57 2.43
C GLU A 208 16.27 -0.25 2.74
N VAL A 209 16.56 0.57 1.73
CA VAL A 209 17.14 1.92 1.92
C VAL A 209 16.19 2.82 2.71
N LEU A 210 14.92 2.91 2.32
CA LEU A 210 13.92 3.71 3.03
C LEU A 210 13.68 3.21 4.47
N ALA A 211 13.72 1.90 4.69
CA ALA A 211 13.64 1.31 6.03
C ALA A 211 14.87 1.71 6.87
N ALA A 212 16.08 1.64 6.32
CA ALA A 212 17.31 2.05 6.98
C ALA A 212 17.33 3.56 7.30
N GLU A 213 16.89 4.43 6.38
CA GLU A 213 16.74 5.87 6.61
C GLU A 213 15.71 6.16 7.71
N SER A 214 14.56 5.48 7.71
CA SER A 214 13.53 5.64 8.74
C SER A 214 14.02 5.18 10.12
N ALA A 215 14.79 4.08 10.19
CA ALA A 215 15.38 3.58 11.42
C ALA A 215 16.50 4.50 11.94
N ALA A 216 17.35 5.03 11.05
CA ALA A 216 18.37 6.01 11.40
C ALA A 216 17.76 7.31 11.92
N ARG A 217 16.66 7.78 11.30
CA ARG A 217 15.88 8.92 11.78
C ARG A 217 15.28 8.66 13.17
N ALA A 218 14.60 7.54 13.37
CA ALA A 218 14.02 7.17 14.66
C ALA A 218 15.09 7.05 15.77
N ALA A 219 16.27 6.50 15.43
CA ALA A 219 17.40 6.44 16.35
C ALA A 219 17.96 7.83 16.69
N ALA A 220 18.00 8.76 15.72
CA ALA A 220 18.42 10.15 15.95
C ALA A 220 17.40 10.93 16.80
N GLU A 221 16.10 10.76 16.55
CA GLU A 221 15.02 11.36 17.36
C GLU A 221 15.04 10.81 18.81
N ALA A 222 15.25 9.49 18.99
CA ALA A 222 15.42 8.89 20.31
C ALA A 222 16.69 9.35 21.03
N ALA A 223 17.81 9.51 20.32
CA ALA A 223 19.06 10.03 20.89
C ALA A 223 18.93 11.51 21.29
N ALA A 224 18.21 12.31 20.52
CA ALA A 224 17.90 13.70 20.85
C ALA A 224 17.03 13.80 22.12
N ALA A 225 15.99 12.97 22.23
CA ALA A 225 15.15 12.90 23.43
C ALA A 225 15.94 12.46 24.68
N ALA A 226 16.82 11.45 24.55
CA ALA A 226 17.70 11.02 25.64
C ALA A 226 18.69 12.12 26.08
N ALA A 227 19.25 12.87 25.13
CA ALA A 227 20.14 14.00 25.43
C ALA A 227 19.39 15.18 26.07
N ALA A 228 18.15 15.43 25.66
CA ALA A 228 17.28 16.44 26.27
C ALA A 228 16.95 16.10 27.73
N GLN A 229 16.58 14.85 28.00
CA GLN A 229 16.31 14.38 29.37
C GLN A 229 17.57 14.45 30.25
N ALA A 230 18.73 14.06 29.72
CA ALA A 230 20.00 14.17 30.44
C ALA A 230 20.34 15.63 30.82
N ALA A 231 20.11 16.58 29.90
CA ALA A 231 20.31 18.00 30.16
C ALA A 231 19.29 18.59 31.16
N LEU A 232 18.07 18.05 31.22
CA LEU A 232 17.07 18.40 32.24
C LEU A 232 17.51 17.91 33.62
N THR A 233 17.94 16.65 33.73
CA THR A 233 18.49 16.09 34.97
C THR A 233 19.72 16.88 35.44
N GLU A 234 20.72 17.11 34.57
CA GLU A 234 21.91 17.89 34.91
C GLU A 234 21.56 19.33 35.33
N CYS A 235 20.56 19.97 34.70
CA CYS A 235 20.08 21.29 35.08
C CYS A 235 19.53 21.31 36.52
N VAL A 236 18.60 20.41 36.85
CA VAL A 236 17.92 20.41 38.16
C VAL A 236 18.83 19.87 39.27
N GLU A 237 19.64 18.84 39.02
CA GLU A 237 20.64 18.35 39.99
C GLU A 237 21.72 19.39 40.29
N THR A 238 22.10 20.22 39.32
CA THR A 238 23.15 21.24 39.50
C THR A 238 22.60 22.57 40.03
N ALA A 239 21.35 22.95 39.71
CA ALA A 239 20.75 24.21 40.16
C ALA A 239 19.92 24.09 41.45
N GLY A 240 19.54 22.87 41.84
CA GLY A 240 18.45 22.63 42.79
C GLY A 240 17.07 22.74 42.13
N PRO A 241 15.98 22.43 42.86
CA PRO A 241 14.62 22.64 42.36
C PRO A 241 14.29 24.14 42.19
N PRO A 242 13.28 24.49 41.36
CA PRO A 242 12.72 25.84 41.36
C PRO A 242 12.15 26.23 42.73
N SER A 243 12.70 27.28 43.34
CA SER A 243 12.17 27.86 44.58
C SER A 243 12.18 29.39 44.52
N ALA A 244 11.10 30.00 45.03
CA ALA A 244 10.96 31.45 45.20
C ALA A 244 11.29 31.92 46.62
N GLU A 245 11.83 31.05 47.47
CA GLU A 245 12.24 31.36 48.83
C GLU A 245 13.36 32.42 48.90
N ASN A 246 13.57 32.93 50.10
CA ASN A 246 14.71 33.76 50.45
C ASN A 246 15.89 32.88 50.88
N TYR A 247 17.11 33.39 50.70
CA TYR A 247 18.30 32.78 51.27
C TYR A 247 18.50 33.33 52.68
N GLU A 248 18.73 32.44 53.65
CA GLU A 248 18.90 32.84 55.06
C GLU A 248 20.28 33.51 55.29
N THR A 249 21.33 33.11 54.55
CA THR A 249 22.66 33.75 54.60
C THR A 249 23.17 34.25 53.23
N GLU A 250 24.16 35.16 53.24
CA GLU A 250 24.91 35.54 52.04
C GLU A 250 25.72 34.38 51.44
N GLU A 251 26.09 33.38 52.24
CA GLU A 251 26.85 32.22 51.77
C GLU A 251 25.94 31.28 50.97
N ASP A 252 24.72 31.00 51.45
CA ASP A 252 23.72 30.23 50.72
C ASP A 252 23.34 30.89 49.39
N GLN A 253 23.09 32.20 49.41
CA GLN A 253 22.81 32.97 48.20
C GLN A 253 23.96 32.87 47.18
N ARG A 254 25.21 32.93 47.65
CA ARG A 254 26.41 32.84 46.80
C ARG A 254 26.57 31.43 46.23
N ALA A 255 26.44 30.41 47.07
CA ALA A 255 26.50 29.00 46.68
C ALA A 255 25.41 28.66 45.65
N ALA A 256 24.18 29.09 45.86
CA ALA A 256 23.06 28.88 44.94
C ALA A 256 23.26 29.64 43.61
N LEU A 257 23.76 30.87 43.63
CA LEU A 257 24.08 31.61 42.40
C LEU A 257 25.25 30.97 41.63
N ASP A 258 26.25 30.40 42.30
CA ASP A 258 27.34 29.66 41.65
C ASP A 258 26.91 28.28 41.15
N ALA A 259 26.00 27.60 41.85
CA ALA A 259 25.34 26.37 41.39
C ALA A 259 24.54 26.63 40.11
N LEU A 260 23.67 27.65 40.12
CA LEU A 260 22.92 28.10 38.96
C LEU A 260 23.84 28.48 37.79
N ARG A 261 24.94 29.20 38.03
CA ARG A 261 25.93 29.54 36.98
C ARG A 261 26.53 28.30 36.31
N ARG A 262 26.77 27.21 37.05
CA ARG A 262 27.24 25.93 36.50
C ARG A 262 26.15 25.20 35.70
N ALA A 263 24.91 25.21 36.17
CA ALA A 263 23.77 24.55 35.52
C ALA A 263 23.35 25.21 34.19
N LEU A 264 23.65 26.49 33.99
CA LEU A 264 23.19 27.29 32.84
C LEU A 264 23.39 26.68 31.42
N PRO A 265 24.44 25.90 31.10
CA PRO A 265 24.53 25.22 29.79
C PRO A 265 23.47 24.13 29.64
N ALA A 266 23.34 23.25 30.63
CA ALA A 266 22.35 22.18 30.66
C ALA A 266 20.92 22.73 30.64
N CYS A 267 20.62 23.73 31.48
CA CYS A 267 19.31 24.39 31.50
C CYS A 267 18.95 25.06 30.16
N ARG A 268 19.92 25.54 29.36
CA ARG A 268 19.65 26.05 28.01
C ARG A 268 19.33 24.95 27.00
N ALA A 269 19.98 23.80 27.11
CA ALA A 269 19.69 22.65 26.24
C ALA A 269 18.31 22.06 26.58
N ALA A 270 18.04 21.84 27.87
CA ALA A 270 16.74 21.40 28.38
C ALA A 270 15.60 22.35 27.95
N ALA A 271 15.71 23.66 28.23
CA ALA A 271 14.69 24.65 27.86
C ALA A 271 14.43 24.79 26.34
N GLN A 272 15.33 24.31 25.48
CA GLN A 272 15.16 24.32 24.02
C GLN A 272 14.51 23.04 23.49
N ALA A 273 14.60 21.93 24.24
CA ALA A 273 14.13 20.61 23.80
C ALA A 273 12.89 20.12 24.57
N LEU A 274 12.72 20.57 25.81
CA LEU A 274 11.63 20.25 26.75
C LEU A 274 11.14 21.54 27.45
N PRO A 275 10.56 22.52 26.72
CA PRO A 275 10.05 23.76 27.31
C PRO A 275 8.90 23.52 28.31
N GLU A 276 8.12 22.46 28.13
CA GLU A 276 6.98 22.06 28.99
C GLU A 276 7.38 21.63 30.40
N GLU A 277 8.64 21.28 30.65
CA GLU A 277 9.14 20.85 31.96
C GLU A 277 9.39 22.01 32.93
N GLY A 278 9.33 23.28 32.45
CA GLY A 278 9.22 24.50 33.24
C GLY A 278 10.45 24.91 34.08
N ALA A 279 11.03 24.00 34.87
CA ALA A 279 12.17 24.25 35.74
C ALA A 279 13.37 24.86 35.00
N PRO A 280 13.79 24.38 33.80
CA PRO A 280 14.87 25.02 33.05
C PRO A 280 14.57 26.48 32.70
N LEU A 281 13.31 26.81 32.36
CA LEU A 281 12.89 28.20 32.08
C LEU A 281 12.97 29.07 33.34
N PHE A 282 12.53 28.56 34.49
CA PHE A 282 12.67 29.24 35.79
C PHE A 282 14.14 29.54 36.12
N HIS A 283 15.05 28.56 35.99
CA HIS A 283 16.48 28.77 36.26
C HIS A 283 17.09 29.81 35.31
N LEU A 284 16.72 29.80 34.03
CA LEU A 284 17.14 30.83 33.06
C LEU A 284 16.57 32.22 33.38
N ALA A 285 15.33 32.29 33.89
CA ALA A 285 14.69 33.52 34.36
C ALA A 285 15.40 34.09 35.59
N THR A 286 15.67 33.26 36.60
CA THR A 286 16.40 33.64 37.83
C THR A 286 17.82 34.10 37.52
N ALA A 287 18.54 33.42 36.62
CA ALA A 287 19.84 33.89 36.15
C ALA A 287 19.77 35.21 35.35
N ALA A 288 18.65 35.49 34.67
CA ALA A 288 18.41 36.78 34.03
C ALA A 288 18.08 37.90 35.05
N GLN A 289 17.25 37.62 36.05
CA GLN A 289 16.93 38.53 37.15
C GLN A 289 18.18 38.92 37.96
N ALA A 290 18.98 37.93 38.38
CA ALA A 290 20.25 38.16 39.08
C ALA A 290 21.30 38.93 38.23
N SER A 291 21.08 39.06 36.91
CA SER A 291 21.89 39.89 36.02
C SER A 291 21.29 41.28 35.75
N GLY A 292 20.18 41.67 36.41
CA GLY A 292 19.40 42.88 36.08
C GLY A 292 18.72 42.83 34.70
N ARG A 293 18.70 41.66 34.03
CA ARG A 293 18.15 41.47 32.67
C ARG A 293 16.64 41.18 32.71
N HIS A 294 15.90 41.94 33.50
CA HIS A 294 14.46 41.77 33.77
C HIS A 294 13.59 41.60 32.51
N ARG A 295 13.88 42.34 31.42
CA ARG A 295 13.23 42.18 30.10
C ARG A 295 13.39 40.81 29.44
N ARG A 296 14.30 39.95 29.93
CA ARG A 296 14.40 38.53 29.57
C ARG A 296 13.91 37.60 30.68
N ALA A 297 13.95 38.05 31.94
CA ALA A 297 13.50 37.24 33.08
C ALA A 297 11.97 37.06 33.07
N VAL A 298 11.22 38.16 32.93
CA VAL A 298 9.74 38.15 32.95
C VAL A 298 9.14 37.12 31.98
N PRO A 299 9.43 37.13 30.66
CA PRO A 299 8.84 36.14 29.74
C PRO A 299 9.32 34.70 29.97
N LEU A 300 10.46 34.49 30.63
CA LEU A 300 10.88 33.14 31.03
C LEU A 300 10.16 32.67 32.30
N TYR A 301 9.79 33.58 33.21
CA TYR A 301 8.89 33.25 34.32
C TYR A 301 7.43 33.08 33.86
N GLU A 302 6.97 33.85 32.88
CA GLU A 302 5.65 33.67 32.25
C GLU A 302 5.53 32.23 31.71
N SER A 303 6.44 31.79 30.84
CA SER A 303 6.41 30.42 30.32
C SER A 303 6.72 29.33 31.36
N ALA A 304 7.49 29.61 32.42
CA ALA A 304 7.65 28.67 33.52
C ALA A 304 6.38 28.53 34.37
N ALA A 305 5.61 29.61 34.56
CA ALA A 305 4.31 29.58 35.22
C ALA A 305 3.24 28.90 34.36
N GLU A 306 3.26 29.10 33.04
CA GLU A 306 2.43 28.33 32.08
C GLU A 306 2.73 26.82 32.14
N ALA A 307 4.00 26.45 32.38
CA ALA A 307 4.45 25.08 32.67
C ALA A 307 4.19 24.61 34.12
N GLY A 308 3.46 25.39 34.94
CA GLY A 308 3.05 24.99 36.29
C GLY A 308 4.09 25.19 37.39
N VAL A 309 5.21 25.87 37.14
CA VAL A 309 6.22 26.16 38.19
C VAL A 309 5.69 27.23 39.14
N ALA A 310 5.21 26.80 40.32
CA ALA A 310 4.62 27.68 41.33
C ALA A 310 5.58 28.81 41.78
N ALA A 311 6.88 28.51 41.95
CA ALA A 311 7.92 29.50 42.22
C ALA A 311 8.03 30.59 41.14
N ALA A 312 7.71 30.29 39.88
CA ALA A 312 7.67 31.30 38.82
C ALA A 312 6.51 32.28 39.01
N MET A 313 5.36 31.79 39.49
CA MET A 313 4.19 32.62 39.82
C MET A 313 4.53 33.55 40.98
N THR A 314 5.18 33.08 42.06
CA THR A 314 5.66 33.96 43.14
C THR A 314 6.61 35.04 42.62
N ARG A 315 7.58 34.69 41.75
CA ARG A 315 8.48 35.70 41.14
C ARG A 315 7.74 36.68 40.23
N LEU A 316 6.71 36.29 39.48
CA LEU A 316 5.84 37.22 38.74
C LEU A 316 5.05 38.13 39.69
N GLY A 317 4.58 37.58 40.81
CA GLY A 317 4.05 38.32 41.94
C GLY A 317 5.01 39.42 42.38
N ASP A 318 6.30 39.12 42.57
CA ASP A 318 7.32 40.11 42.95
C ASP A 318 7.50 41.22 41.89
N TYR A 319 7.47 40.87 40.58
CA TYR A 319 7.54 41.87 39.50
C TYR A 319 6.38 42.86 39.54
N HIS A 320 5.16 42.38 39.80
CA HIS A 320 3.96 43.20 39.94
C HIS A 320 3.91 43.94 41.28
N ASN A 321 4.37 43.32 42.37
CA ASN A 321 4.37 43.90 43.71
C ASN A 321 5.36 45.08 43.82
N PHE A 322 6.54 44.98 43.20
CA PHE A 322 7.59 46.00 43.29
C PHE A 322 7.74 46.87 42.03
N GLY A 323 6.93 46.64 40.99
CA GLY A 323 6.95 47.42 39.75
C GLY A 323 8.27 47.35 38.98
N LEU A 324 8.91 46.18 38.96
CA LEU A 324 10.23 45.98 38.37
C LEU A 324 10.14 45.99 36.84
N ARG A 325 10.71 47.03 36.20
CA ARG A 325 10.65 47.23 34.75
C ARG A 325 11.12 45.97 33.99
N PRO A 326 10.36 45.42 33.03
CA PRO A 326 9.32 46.09 32.25
C PRO A 326 7.92 46.17 32.90
N VAL A 327 7.67 45.43 33.97
CA VAL A 327 6.38 45.39 34.67
C VAL A 327 6.14 46.71 35.42
N ARG A 328 4.87 47.03 35.69
CA ARG A 328 4.44 48.17 36.53
C ARG A 328 3.94 47.66 37.88
N GLU A 329 3.98 48.53 38.89
CA GLU A 329 3.40 48.22 40.20
C GLU A 329 1.89 48.00 40.04
N ASP A 330 1.44 46.80 40.40
CA ASP A 330 0.05 46.35 40.37
C ASP A 330 -0.15 45.31 41.50
N PRO A 331 -0.50 45.77 42.72
CA PRO A 331 -0.63 44.87 43.86
C PRO A 331 -1.77 43.86 43.75
N GLU A 332 -2.83 44.17 42.98
CA GLU A 332 -3.97 43.25 42.79
C GLU A 332 -3.56 42.09 41.88
N GLN A 333 -2.85 42.37 40.78
CA GLN A 333 -2.27 41.34 39.93
C GLN A 333 -1.16 40.55 40.65
N ALA A 334 -0.41 41.18 41.56
CA ALA A 334 0.54 40.46 42.42
C ALA A 334 -0.16 39.45 43.35
N VAL A 335 -1.24 39.87 44.03
CA VAL A 335 -2.08 38.96 44.85
C VAL A 335 -2.66 37.82 44.01
N ALA A 336 -3.05 38.07 42.76
CA ALA A 336 -3.53 37.01 41.86
C ALA A 336 -2.44 35.95 41.57
N TYR A 337 -1.20 36.38 41.32
CA TYR A 337 -0.07 35.46 41.14
C TYR A 337 0.34 34.73 42.43
N TYR A 338 0.41 35.42 43.57
CA TYR A 338 0.71 34.78 44.86
C TYR A 338 -0.37 33.76 45.28
N ARG A 339 -1.64 33.98 44.91
CA ARG A 339 -2.71 32.96 45.06
C ARG A 339 -2.47 31.72 44.21
N GLN A 340 -2.14 31.87 42.92
CA GLN A 340 -1.82 30.73 42.06
C GLN A 340 -0.62 29.92 42.58
N ALA A 341 0.41 30.60 43.11
CA ALA A 341 1.55 29.95 43.74
C ALA A 341 1.15 29.21 45.03
N ALA A 342 0.30 29.81 45.86
CA ALA A 342 -0.23 29.20 47.08
C ALA A 342 -1.16 28.00 46.82
N ASP A 343 -2.00 28.05 45.79
CA ASP A 343 -2.86 26.95 45.34
C ASP A 343 -2.04 25.73 44.85
N LEU A 344 -0.80 25.96 44.40
CA LEU A 344 0.18 24.93 44.05
C LEU A 344 1.16 24.60 45.20
N GLY A 345 1.03 25.23 46.36
CA GLY A 345 1.81 24.94 47.57
C GLY A 345 3.22 25.56 47.65
N ASP A 346 3.53 26.61 46.87
CA ASP A 346 4.82 27.33 46.98
C ASP A 346 4.94 28.02 48.36
N PRO A 347 5.91 27.66 49.22
CA PRO A 347 5.99 28.21 50.57
C PRO A 347 6.26 29.72 50.60
N ALA A 348 7.02 30.22 49.62
CA ALA A 348 7.27 31.65 49.45
C ALA A 348 6.03 32.41 48.97
N GLY A 349 5.23 31.82 48.08
CA GLY A 349 3.93 32.35 47.63
C GLY A 349 2.91 32.39 48.75
N LEU A 350 2.78 31.31 49.53
CA LEU A 350 1.96 31.24 50.75
C LEU A 350 2.33 32.35 51.75
N ALA A 351 3.62 32.44 52.10
CA ALA A 351 4.11 33.45 53.02
C ALA A 351 3.91 34.87 52.48
N THR A 352 4.20 35.12 51.20
CA THR A 352 4.08 36.46 50.61
C THR A 352 2.61 36.88 50.49
N LEU A 353 1.70 35.96 50.17
CA LEU A 353 0.26 36.21 50.20
C LEU A 353 -0.22 36.55 51.62
N ALA A 354 0.27 35.84 52.65
CA ALA A 354 -0.01 36.18 54.05
C ALA A 354 0.44 37.63 54.36
N PHE A 355 1.61 38.04 53.88
CA PHE A 355 2.09 39.42 54.01
C PHE A 355 1.23 40.44 53.25
N MET A 356 0.61 40.09 52.12
CA MET A 356 -0.33 40.99 51.42
C MET A 356 -1.61 41.22 52.24
N TYR A 357 -2.19 40.15 52.82
CA TYR A 357 -3.31 40.26 53.77
C TYR A 357 -2.91 40.99 55.07
N ARG A 358 -1.68 40.78 55.58
CA ARG A 358 -1.14 41.50 56.75
C ARG A 358 -1.05 43.02 56.55
N LEU A 359 -0.89 43.46 55.30
CA LEU A 359 -0.65 44.87 54.94
C LEU A 359 -1.86 45.54 54.28
N GLY A 360 -2.91 44.79 53.90
CA GLY A 360 -4.01 45.32 53.07
C GLY A 360 -3.53 45.79 51.69
N ARG A 361 -2.55 45.10 51.10
CA ARG A 361 -1.88 45.51 49.85
C ARG A 361 -2.36 44.63 48.70
N GLY A 362 -3.16 45.20 47.79
CA GLY A 362 -3.78 44.45 46.67
C GLY A 362 -4.94 43.54 47.08
N VAL A 363 -5.30 43.57 48.37
CA VAL A 363 -6.38 42.80 48.99
C VAL A 363 -6.80 43.52 50.28
N GLU A 364 -8.01 43.30 50.77
CA GLU A 364 -8.43 43.79 52.09
C GLU A 364 -7.61 43.11 53.20
N ALA A 365 -7.38 43.82 54.32
CA ALA A 365 -6.54 43.30 55.40
C ALA A 365 -7.30 42.28 56.25
N ASP A 366 -6.79 41.06 56.35
CA ASP A 366 -7.40 39.95 57.10
C ASP A 366 -6.34 39.23 57.93
N ALA A 367 -6.50 39.24 59.26
CA ALA A 367 -5.57 38.62 60.19
C ALA A 367 -5.73 37.09 60.28
N GLY A 368 -6.93 36.56 60.02
CA GLY A 368 -7.20 35.12 60.06
C GLY A 368 -6.68 34.42 58.81
N GLU A 369 -6.91 35.00 57.64
CA GLU A 369 -6.37 34.50 56.38
C GLU A 369 -4.84 34.67 56.31
N MET A 370 -4.30 35.77 56.84
CA MET A 370 -2.85 35.94 57.07
C MET A 370 -2.29 34.81 57.93
N LEU A 371 -2.91 34.52 59.09
CA LEU A 371 -2.45 33.46 59.99
C LEU A 371 -2.50 32.09 59.30
N ARG A 372 -3.62 31.75 58.64
CA ARG A 372 -3.82 30.48 57.94
C ARG A 372 -2.76 30.24 56.86
N LEU A 373 -2.37 31.28 56.13
CA LEU A 373 -1.38 31.19 55.05
C LEU A 373 0.06 31.10 55.56
N ILE A 374 0.42 31.84 56.62
CA ILE A 374 1.76 31.76 57.20
C ILE A 374 1.94 30.46 58.02
N GLU A 375 0.88 29.91 58.62
CA GLU A 375 0.84 28.53 59.14
C GLU A 375 1.20 27.51 58.05
N GLN A 376 0.53 27.55 56.89
CA GLN A 376 0.82 26.62 55.79
C GLN A 376 2.25 26.75 55.24
N ALA A 377 2.80 27.96 55.16
CA ALA A 377 4.20 28.17 54.76
C ALA A 377 5.20 27.66 55.82
N ALA A 378 4.88 27.79 57.11
CA ALA A 378 5.71 27.31 58.21
C ALA A 378 5.70 25.77 58.33
N ASP A 379 4.53 25.15 58.16
CA ASP A 379 4.33 23.70 58.10
C ASP A 379 5.03 23.07 56.89
N ALA A 380 5.15 23.81 55.78
CA ALA A 380 5.95 23.43 54.61
C ALA A 380 7.48 23.57 54.81
N GLY A 381 7.93 24.02 55.99
CA GLY A 381 9.34 24.07 56.37
C GLY A 381 10.08 25.39 56.08
N TYR A 382 9.41 26.41 55.55
CA TYR A 382 10.09 27.65 55.13
C TYR A 382 10.54 28.51 56.34
N PRO A 383 11.85 28.71 56.60
CA PRO A 383 12.32 29.31 57.85
C PRO A 383 11.83 30.75 58.08
N PHE A 384 11.78 31.55 57.01
CA PHE A 384 11.18 32.89 57.04
C PHE A 384 9.72 32.87 57.51
N ALA A 385 8.93 31.88 57.11
CA ALA A 385 7.54 31.74 57.57
C ALA A 385 7.47 31.30 59.04
N GLN A 386 8.29 30.33 59.44
CA GLN A 386 8.39 29.86 60.83
C GLN A 386 8.77 31.00 61.79
N ARG A 387 9.77 31.83 61.44
CA ARG A 387 10.16 33.01 62.22
C ARG A 387 9.02 34.01 62.37
N ASN A 388 8.37 34.39 61.26
CA ASN A 388 7.27 35.35 61.31
C ASN A 388 6.06 34.83 62.09
N LEU A 389 5.75 33.54 61.99
CA LEU A 389 4.70 32.90 62.76
C LEU A 389 5.04 32.80 64.26
N ALA A 390 6.30 32.51 64.61
CA ALA A 390 6.76 32.56 66.00
C ALA A 390 6.62 33.98 66.60
N GLN A 391 6.98 35.04 65.86
CA GLN A 391 6.77 36.43 66.30
C GLN A 391 5.27 36.80 66.36
N THR A 392 4.46 36.30 65.44
CA THR A 392 2.99 36.43 65.48
C THR A 392 2.43 35.84 66.77
N TYR A 393 2.92 34.65 67.17
CA TYR A 393 2.50 34.01 68.42
C TYR A 393 3.09 34.64 69.69
N LEU A 394 4.37 35.06 69.72
CA LEU A 394 4.94 35.68 70.92
C LEU A 394 4.43 37.10 71.19
N ARG A 395 4.19 37.88 70.13
CA ARG A 395 4.07 39.36 70.22
C ARG A 395 2.86 39.93 69.48
N GLY A 396 2.03 39.09 68.85
CA GLY A 396 0.91 39.52 68.02
C GLY A 396 1.34 40.31 66.78
N GLU A 397 2.55 40.11 66.29
CA GLU A 397 3.01 40.79 65.07
C GLU A 397 2.12 40.42 63.87
N GLY A 398 1.77 41.41 63.05
CA GLY A 398 0.79 41.25 61.97
C GLY A 398 -0.69 41.30 62.37
N VAL A 399 -1.05 41.13 63.64
CA VAL A 399 -2.44 41.21 64.13
C VAL A 399 -2.79 42.65 64.56
N PRO A 400 -3.96 43.20 64.18
CA PRO A 400 -4.41 44.50 64.65
C PRO A 400 -4.40 44.59 66.19
N GLY A 401 -3.78 45.63 66.74
CA GLY A 401 -3.67 45.80 68.20
C GLY A 401 -2.73 44.81 68.92
N ARG A 402 -2.06 43.90 68.19
CA ARG A 402 -1.19 42.83 68.72
C ARG A 402 -1.88 41.76 69.58
N SER A 403 -3.20 41.61 69.49
CA SER A 403 -3.91 40.51 70.14
C SER A 403 -5.27 40.29 69.47
N ASP A 404 -5.68 39.01 69.39
CA ASP A 404 -7.00 38.60 68.94
C ASP A 404 -7.38 37.29 69.67
N ASP A 405 -8.39 37.35 70.54
CA ASP A 405 -8.85 36.20 71.34
C ASP A 405 -9.43 35.06 70.48
N ALA A 406 -9.97 35.36 69.30
CA ALA A 406 -10.59 34.39 68.41
C ALA A 406 -9.55 33.64 67.55
N LEU A 407 -8.45 34.32 67.19
CA LEU A 407 -7.24 33.67 66.65
C LEU A 407 -6.36 33.06 67.76
N GLY A 408 -6.65 33.40 69.03
CA GLY A 408 -5.91 32.92 70.20
C GLY A 408 -4.50 33.47 70.27
N ILE A 409 -4.32 34.78 69.99
CA ILE A 409 -3.03 35.48 69.90
C ILE A 409 -2.93 36.56 70.99
N PRO A 410 -1.82 36.66 71.75
CA PRO A 410 -0.59 35.85 71.66
C PRO A 410 -0.75 34.40 72.14
N ASN A 411 0.13 33.52 71.66
CA ASN A 411 0.16 32.09 71.93
C ASN A 411 1.59 31.54 72.13
N PRO A 412 2.31 31.89 73.21
CA PRO A 412 3.67 31.41 73.44
C PRO A 412 3.86 29.89 73.30
N PRO A 413 2.91 29.01 73.72
CA PRO A 413 3.03 27.57 73.49
C PRO A 413 3.08 27.14 72.02
N ARG A 414 2.44 27.88 71.08
CA ARG A 414 2.55 27.61 69.64
C ARG A 414 3.81 28.18 69.01
N ALA A 415 4.46 29.17 69.64
CA ALA A 415 5.77 29.67 69.20
C ALA A 415 6.91 28.69 69.51
N VAL A 416 6.89 28.03 70.68
CA VAL A 416 7.94 27.11 71.14
C VAL A 416 8.40 26.10 70.07
N PRO A 417 7.53 25.28 69.44
CA PRO A 417 8.00 24.27 68.48
C PRO A 417 8.67 24.88 67.24
N LEU A 418 8.17 26.01 66.74
CA LEU A 418 8.76 26.72 65.59
C LEU A 418 10.17 27.22 65.92
N LEU A 419 10.32 27.85 67.07
CA LEU A 419 11.60 28.35 67.57
C LEU A 419 12.58 27.21 67.85
N VAL A 420 12.11 26.06 68.35
CA VAL A 420 12.96 24.89 68.60
C VAL A 420 13.50 24.28 67.30
N THR A 421 12.71 24.23 66.23
CA THR A 421 13.20 23.84 64.89
C THR A 421 14.29 24.80 64.43
N LEU A 422 13.97 26.09 64.31
CA LEU A 422 14.89 27.13 63.86
C LEU A 422 16.20 27.15 64.66
N ALA A 423 16.12 27.10 66.00
CA ALA A 423 17.29 27.09 66.88
C ALA A 423 18.12 25.80 66.74
N SER A 424 17.50 24.67 66.39
CA SER A 424 18.22 23.41 66.11
C SER A 424 18.97 23.46 64.77
N ASP A 425 18.44 24.22 63.81
CA ASP A 425 19.07 24.50 62.51
C ASP A 425 20.12 25.63 62.58
N GLY A 426 20.33 26.23 63.78
CA GLY A 426 21.38 27.23 64.04
C GLY A 426 20.90 28.69 64.14
N ASP A 427 19.60 28.96 64.13
CA ASP A 427 19.05 30.31 64.21
C ASP A 427 19.28 30.95 65.60
N VAL A 428 20.23 31.88 65.64
CA VAL A 428 20.60 32.68 66.82
C VAL A 428 19.44 33.52 67.36
N GLU A 429 18.58 34.08 66.50
CA GLU A 429 17.42 34.86 66.92
C GLU A 429 16.40 33.95 67.64
N ALA A 430 16.22 32.72 67.14
CA ALA A 430 15.35 31.72 67.76
C ALA A 430 15.92 31.18 69.09
N MET A 431 17.25 30.92 69.16
CA MET A 431 17.93 30.59 70.41
C MET A 431 17.71 31.68 71.47
N GLN A 432 17.99 32.94 71.13
CA GLN A 432 17.80 34.08 72.05
C GLN A 432 16.34 34.21 72.52
N GLN A 433 15.36 33.97 71.65
CA GLN A 433 13.94 33.95 72.02
C GLN A 433 13.58 32.83 72.98
N LEU A 434 14.10 31.60 72.79
CA LEU A 434 13.90 30.49 73.73
C LEU A 434 14.59 30.75 75.08
N ILE A 435 15.78 31.35 75.07
CA ILE A 435 16.51 31.74 76.29
C ILE A 435 15.71 32.76 77.10
N ALA A 436 15.11 33.77 76.45
CA ALA A 436 14.24 34.74 77.11
C ALA A 436 12.95 34.07 77.62
N LEU A 437 12.27 33.30 76.78
CA LEU A 437 11.01 32.62 77.11
C LEU A 437 11.14 31.65 78.29
N TYR A 438 12.25 30.93 78.40
CA TYR A 438 12.54 30.07 79.55
C TYR A 438 13.23 30.80 80.72
N SER A 439 13.66 32.06 80.57
CA SER A 439 14.12 32.91 81.68
C SER A 439 12.96 33.38 82.54
N ASP A 440 12.00 34.05 81.89
CA ASP A 440 10.92 34.77 82.58
C ASP A 440 9.63 33.93 82.67
N GLY A 441 9.47 32.99 81.74
CA GLY A 441 8.20 32.31 81.49
C GLY A 441 7.22 33.20 80.70
N ALA A 442 6.14 32.59 80.24
CA ALA A 442 5.01 33.27 79.62
C ALA A 442 3.71 32.48 79.87
N ASP A 443 2.56 33.04 79.47
CA ASP A 443 1.29 32.32 79.57
C ASP A 443 1.33 30.99 78.81
N GLY A 444 1.14 29.89 79.54
CA GLY A 444 1.24 28.52 79.03
C GLY A 444 2.66 27.95 78.87
N VAL A 445 3.72 28.75 79.05
CA VAL A 445 5.12 28.30 78.97
C VAL A 445 5.85 28.61 80.28
N PRO A 446 6.04 27.65 81.19
CA PRO A 446 6.72 27.90 82.47
C PRO A 446 8.20 28.21 82.25
N ALA A 447 8.74 29.13 83.07
CA ALA A 447 10.18 29.36 83.19
C ALA A 447 10.90 28.03 83.51
N SER A 448 12.07 27.82 82.92
CA SER A 448 12.78 26.54 82.98
C SER A 448 14.28 26.73 82.84
N ASP A 449 14.97 26.81 83.98
CA ASP A 449 16.42 26.99 84.03
C ASP A 449 17.20 25.89 83.30
N PHE A 450 16.65 24.67 83.24
CA PHE A 450 17.23 23.56 82.49
C PHE A 450 17.16 23.80 80.97
N LEU A 451 15.98 24.16 80.44
CA LEU A 451 15.81 24.39 79.01
C LEU A 451 16.52 25.67 78.56
N ARG A 452 16.46 26.74 79.37
CA ARG A 452 17.31 27.93 79.23
C ARG A 452 18.79 27.56 79.18
N GLY A 453 19.23 26.71 80.11
CA GLY A 453 20.62 26.25 80.18
C GLY A 453 21.07 25.49 78.95
N GLY A 454 20.20 24.70 78.32
CA GLY A 454 20.47 24.06 77.03
C GLY A 454 20.74 25.09 75.94
N TRP A 455 19.77 25.97 75.67
CA TRP A 455 19.90 26.96 74.59
C TRP A 455 21.03 27.97 74.79
N VAL A 456 21.38 28.31 76.04
CA VAL A 456 22.57 29.13 76.34
C VAL A 456 23.89 28.41 76.01
N GLU A 457 23.97 27.08 76.15
CA GLU A 457 25.17 26.33 75.72
C GLU A 457 25.28 26.25 74.20
N GLU A 458 24.18 25.99 73.49
CA GLU A 458 24.18 25.97 72.02
C GLU A 458 24.54 27.36 71.45
N LEU A 459 23.93 28.43 71.99
CA LEU A 459 24.26 29.80 71.59
C LEU A 459 25.74 30.12 71.86
N ALA A 460 26.26 29.79 73.04
CA ALA A 460 27.68 29.95 73.36
C ALA A 460 28.62 29.06 72.51
N ALA A 461 28.12 27.98 71.91
CA ALA A 461 28.87 27.12 70.99
C ALA A 461 28.94 27.69 69.56
N THR A 462 28.00 28.55 69.15
CA THR A 462 28.10 29.32 67.89
C THR A 462 29.25 30.34 67.90
N GLY A 463 29.73 30.72 69.10
CA GLY A 463 30.68 31.82 69.30
C GLY A 463 30.02 33.15 69.64
N ASP A 464 28.68 33.22 69.71
CA ASP A 464 27.93 34.43 70.07
C ASP A 464 28.42 35.02 71.42
N PRO A 465 28.92 36.28 71.43
CA PRO A 465 29.51 36.89 72.63
C PRO A 465 28.54 36.98 73.81
N ALA A 466 27.26 37.25 73.54
CA ALA A 466 26.22 37.35 74.56
C ALA A 466 25.83 35.98 75.13
N GLY A 467 25.82 34.92 74.30
CA GLY A 467 25.66 33.54 74.71
C GLY A 467 26.79 33.06 75.62
N ILE A 468 28.04 33.35 75.26
CA ILE A 468 29.21 33.04 76.10
C ILE A 468 29.09 33.74 77.46
N ALA A 469 28.77 35.05 77.48
CA ALA A 469 28.55 35.80 78.71
C ALA A 469 27.38 35.23 79.55
N ALA A 470 26.23 34.94 78.92
CA ALA A 470 25.07 34.33 79.55
C ALA A 470 25.40 32.95 80.15
N ARG A 471 26.25 32.16 79.48
CA ARG A 471 26.74 30.89 80.01
C ARG A 471 27.59 31.08 81.26
N GLY A 472 28.50 32.04 81.24
CA GLY A 472 29.27 32.43 82.42
C GLY A 472 28.35 32.79 83.59
N PHE A 473 27.26 33.52 83.33
CA PHE A 473 26.26 33.87 84.33
C PHE A 473 25.48 32.68 84.89
N LEU A 474 25.09 31.71 84.05
CA LEU A 474 24.45 30.48 84.55
C LEU A 474 25.40 29.64 85.41
N TYR A 475 26.70 29.61 85.07
CA TYR A 475 27.73 28.92 85.88
C TYR A 475 28.10 29.67 87.17
N GLU A 476 28.09 31.00 87.18
CA GLU A 476 28.30 31.78 88.41
C GLU A 476 27.17 31.55 89.41
N GLN A 477 25.92 31.55 88.93
CA GLN A 477 24.73 31.51 89.78
C GLN A 477 24.20 30.09 90.04
N GLY A 478 24.78 29.05 89.44
CA GLY A 478 24.29 27.66 89.56
C GLY A 478 22.89 27.44 89.00
N ILE A 479 22.56 28.13 87.89
CA ILE A 479 21.21 28.15 87.33
C ILE A 479 21.06 27.04 86.29
N GLY A 480 20.20 26.07 86.58
CA GLY A 480 19.95 24.89 85.73
C GLY A 480 21.08 23.86 85.72
N ARG A 481 22.17 24.11 86.46
CA ARG A 481 23.42 23.34 86.51
C ARG A 481 24.14 23.56 87.85
N ALA A 482 25.16 22.76 88.16
CA ALA A 482 26.05 23.06 89.27
C ALA A 482 26.85 24.34 88.98
N ALA A 483 27.11 25.15 90.01
CA ALA A 483 27.95 26.35 89.88
C ALA A 483 29.42 25.97 89.61
N ASP A 484 30.09 26.76 88.78
CA ASP A 484 31.50 26.60 88.40
C ASP A 484 32.16 27.99 88.32
N PRO A 485 32.80 28.48 89.40
CA PRO A 485 33.39 29.81 89.45
C PRO A 485 34.55 30.02 88.47
N GLU A 486 35.31 28.97 88.16
CA GLU A 486 36.46 29.05 87.25
C GLU A 486 35.99 29.11 85.79
N ARG A 487 35.03 28.25 85.40
CA ARG A 487 34.42 28.32 84.06
C ARG A 487 33.63 29.61 83.87
N ALA A 488 32.88 30.08 84.88
CA ALA A 488 32.16 31.34 84.81
C ALA A 488 33.09 32.52 84.53
N ALA A 489 34.22 32.58 85.24
CA ALA A 489 35.24 33.59 85.00
C ALA A 489 35.89 33.46 83.61
N ALA A 490 36.17 32.24 83.14
CA ALA A 490 36.74 32.00 81.82
C ALA A 490 35.79 32.40 80.68
N ASP A 491 34.50 32.06 80.78
CA ASP A 491 33.45 32.47 79.83
C ASP A 491 33.32 34.00 79.79
N TYR A 492 33.27 34.68 80.95
CA TYR A 492 33.27 36.15 81.00
C TYR A 492 34.49 36.79 80.33
N ILE A 493 35.67 36.23 80.55
CA ILE A 493 36.92 36.72 79.94
C ILE A 493 36.88 36.53 78.41
N ALA A 494 36.44 35.36 77.94
CA ALA A 494 36.31 35.07 76.51
C ALA A 494 35.29 35.98 75.81
N ALA A 495 34.16 36.30 76.46
CA ALA A 495 33.19 37.25 75.93
C ALA A 495 33.78 38.67 75.79
N LEU A 496 34.60 39.13 76.74
CA LEU A 496 35.27 40.44 76.65
C LEU A 496 36.35 40.49 75.57
N GLU A 497 37.05 39.38 75.29
CA GLU A 497 38.07 39.31 74.22
C GLU A 497 37.50 39.47 72.81
N THR A 498 36.18 39.35 72.63
CA THR A 498 35.51 39.68 71.36
C THR A 498 35.47 41.18 71.08
N GLY A 499 35.49 42.01 72.13
CA GLY A 499 35.24 43.45 72.05
C GLY A 499 33.77 43.85 71.81
N GLU A 500 32.85 42.89 71.70
CA GLU A 500 31.43 43.13 71.42
C GLU A 500 30.55 43.23 72.69
N VAL A 501 31.10 42.91 73.87
CA VAL A 501 30.41 42.94 75.17
C VAL A 501 31.20 43.77 76.18
N ASP A 502 30.55 44.67 76.92
CA ASP A 502 31.19 45.34 78.06
C ASP A 502 31.07 44.55 79.38
N ILE A 503 31.98 44.80 80.32
CA ILE A 503 31.92 44.27 81.69
C ILE A 503 30.63 44.66 82.46
N THR A 504 29.88 45.68 82.02
CA THR A 504 28.54 45.97 82.58
C THR A 504 27.42 45.08 82.03
N GLU A 505 27.64 44.37 80.93
CA GLU A 505 26.63 43.60 80.19
C GLU A 505 26.79 42.07 80.39
N LEU A 506 27.97 41.62 80.84
CA LEU A 506 28.32 40.22 81.09
C LEU A 506 27.32 39.41 81.95
N ARG A 507 26.52 40.07 82.80
CA ARG A 507 25.79 39.43 83.90
C ARG A 507 24.30 39.75 83.83
N GLY A 508 23.51 38.71 83.60
CA GLY A 508 22.06 38.79 83.50
C GLY A 508 21.36 39.20 84.81
N THR A 509 20.03 39.23 84.77
CA THR A 509 19.20 39.58 85.92
C THR A 509 18.47 38.38 86.50
N ILE A 510 18.32 38.35 87.82
CA ILE A 510 17.40 37.47 88.55
C ILE A 510 16.30 38.37 89.12
N ASN A 511 15.03 38.08 88.83
CA ASN A 511 13.88 38.91 89.21
C ASN A 511 14.04 40.40 88.84
N GLY A 512 14.61 40.68 87.65
CA GLY A 512 14.83 42.04 87.15
C GLY A 512 15.96 42.82 87.84
N GLN A 513 16.82 42.18 88.63
CA GLN A 513 18.02 42.79 89.22
C GLN A 513 19.27 41.96 88.91
N THR A 514 20.36 42.60 88.51
CA THR A 514 21.67 41.93 88.41
C THR A 514 22.16 41.63 89.84
N PRO A 515 22.44 40.37 90.20
CA PRO A 515 22.92 40.01 91.54
C PRO A 515 24.33 40.62 91.79
N PRO A 516 24.78 40.73 93.05
CA PRO A 516 26.20 41.02 93.32
C PRO A 516 27.10 39.95 92.66
N TRP A 517 28.36 40.27 92.41
CA TRP A 517 29.33 39.28 91.94
C TRP A 517 29.59 38.24 93.03
N GLU A 518 29.52 36.96 92.67
CA GLU A 518 29.91 35.88 93.57
C GLU A 518 31.41 35.88 93.80
N ARG A 519 31.78 35.67 95.07
CA ARG A 519 33.12 35.96 95.56
C ARG A 519 34.20 35.15 94.86
N GLU A 520 33.92 33.87 94.61
CA GLU A 520 34.88 32.93 94.03
C GLU A 520 35.08 33.24 92.53
N THR A 521 34.00 33.51 91.79
CA THR A 521 34.04 33.91 90.38
C THR A 521 34.73 35.25 90.19
N ALA A 522 34.48 36.22 91.08
CA ALA A 522 35.16 37.52 91.06
C ALA A 522 36.68 37.39 91.32
N MET A 523 37.08 36.46 92.20
CA MET A 523 38.50 36.17 92.44
C MET A 523 39.14 35.42 91.26
N ALA A 524 38.46 34.45 90.65
CA ALA A 524 38.93 33.76 89.44
C ALA A 524 39.09 34.75 88.26
N PHE A 525 38.10 35.63 88.05
CA PHE A 525 38.13 36.68 87.03
C PHE A 525 39.28 37.68 87.23
N GLN A 526 39.49 38.15 88.47
CA GLN A 526 40.67 38.96 88.82
C GLN A 526 41.99 38.19 88.61
N THR A 527 42.02 36.87 88.79
CA THR A 527 43.21 36.03 88.61
C THR A 527 43.59 35.91 87.14
N ILE A 528 42.63 35.60 86.24
CA ILE A 528 42.89 35.50 84.79
C ILE A 528 43.39 36.85 84.23
N LEU A 529 42.82 37.97 84.68
CA LEU A 529 43.30 39.32 84.32
C LEU A 529 44.73 39.60 84.84
N ALA A 530 45.12 39.03 85.98
CA ALA A 530 46.47 39.17 86.53
C ALA A 530 47.49 38.29 85.80
N GLU A 531 47.11 37.08 85.41
CA GLU A 531 47.93 36.17 84.61
C GLU A 531 48.23 36.72 83.20
N ARG A 532 47.27 37.46 82.62
CA ARG A 532 47.47 38.23 81.39
C ARG A 532 48.20 39.57 81.59
N GLY A 533 48.59 39.91 82.81
CA GLY A 533 49.33 41.13 83.14
C GLY A 533 48.50 42.42 83.15
N LEU A 534 47.18 42.34 82.94
CA LEU A 534 46.27 43.49 82.88
C LEU A 534 45.85 43.99 84.27
N TYR A 535 45.82 43.10 85.27
CA TYR A 535 45.44 43.43 86.66
C TYR A 535 46.61 43.22 87.64
N THR A 536 47.12 44.33 88.18
CA THR A 536 48.32 44.35 89.06
C THR A 536 48.01 44.67 90.53
N MET A 537 46.73 44.79 90.89
CA MET A 537 46.28 45.00 92.26
C MET A 537 46.03 43.67 92.98
N ARG A 538 45.65 43.73 94.27
CA ARG A 538 45.29 42.54 95.05
C ARG A 538 44.08 41.83 94.43
N ILE A 539 44.14 40.50 94.36
CA ILE A 539 42.99 39.62 94.13
C ILE A 539 42.24 39.49 95.46
N ASP A 540 41.00 39.98 95.51
CA ASP A 540 40.17 40.02 96.72
C ASP A 540 38.66 39.91 96.45
N GLY A 541 38.23 39.80 95.19
CA GLY A 541 36.84 39.64 94.78
C GLY A 541 36.05 40.95 94.66
N ASP A 542 36.66 42.13 94.88
CA ASP A 542 35.99 43.42 94.60
C ASP A 542 36.15 43.80 93.13
N ILE A 543 35.06 43.73 92.36
CA ILE A 543 35.02 44.20 90.96
C ILE A 543 34.90 45.73 90.96
N GLY A 544 35.99 46.38 91.35
CA GLY A 544 36.14 47.82 91.42
C GLY A 544 36.57 48.47 90.10
N PRO A 545 36.82 49.80 90.09
CA PRO A 545 37.24 50.53 88.90
C PRO A 545 38.57 50.08 88.28
N GLY A 546 39.45 49.43 89.05
CA GLY A 546 40.68 48.84 88.54
C GLY A 546 40.42 47.59 87.72
N THR A 547 39.62 46.66 88.24
CA THR A 547 39.21 45.44 87.54
C THR A 547 38.40 45.76 86.29
N ARG A 548 37.49 46.76 86.34
CA ARG A 548 36.78 47.26 85.15
C ARG A 548 37.68 47.85 84.06
N ARG A 549 38.83 48.45 84.40
CA ARG A 549 39.81 48.90 83.40
C ARG A 549 40.61 47.73 82.81
N ALA A 550 41.09 46.82 83.65
CA ALA A 550 41.80 45.63 83.19
C ALA A 550 40.92 44.75 82.26
N ALA A 551 39.63 44.65 82.57
CA ALA A 551 38.64 43.95 81.76
C ALA A 551 38.43 44.58 80.37
N ARG A 552 38.32 45.90 80.26
CA ARG A 552 38.17 46.59 78.96
C ARG A 552 39.44 46.51 78.10
N ALA A 553 40.61 46.46 78.72
CA ALA A 553 41.89 46.20 78.06
C ALA A 553 42.08 44.75 77.54
N LEU A 554 41.02 43.93 77.54
CA LEU A 554 40.97 42.66 76.77
C LEU A 554 40.57 42.87 75.30
N SER A 555 40.00 44.05 74.98
CA SER A 555 39.50 44.40 73.65
C SER A 555 40.32 45.50 72.95
N GLU A 556 41.51 45.82 73.49
CA GLU A 556 42.44 46.86 73.03
C GLU A 556 43.75 46.27 72.47
#